data_AF-A0A2N2MP43-F1
#
_entry.id   AF-A0A2N2MP43-F1
#
_cell.length_a   1.000
_cell.length_b   1.000
_cell.length_c   1.000
_cell.angle_alpha   90.00
_cell.angle_beta   90.00
_cell.angle_gamma   90.00
#
_symmetry.space_group_name_H-M   'P 1'
#
loop_
_entity.id
_entity.type
_entity.pdbx_description
1 polymer ?
#
loop_
_entity_poly.entity_id
_entity_poly.type
_entity_poly.pdbx_seq_one_letter_code
_entity_poly.pdbx_strand_id
1 'polypeptide(L)'
;MAKGKPAGLPDLVAVKNGEPDTMFRKAIELMGGMDRFVKKGQTVVVKPNIGFPRLPEVGATTNPLLVKTIIESCYTAGAKRVYVFDNVVTPTSGNARNCYRLSGIEEAA
;
A
#
# COMPACT_ATOMS: atom_id res chain seq x y z
N MET A 1 17.06 -2.09 -28.38
CA MET A 1 15.83 -2.74 -28.89
C MET A 1 15.30 -3.66 -27.80
N ALA A 2 14.16 -3.34 -27.18
CA ALA A 2 13.57 -4.20 -26.15
C ALA A 2 12.83 -5.35 -26.83
N LYS A 3 13.14 -6.57 -26.38
CA LYS A 3 12.57 -7.85 -26.81
C LYS A 3 11.04 -7.83 -26.69
N GLY A 4 10.39 -8.56 -27.59
CA GLY A 4 8.93 -8.57 -27.79
C GLY A 4 8.10 -8.71 -26.51
N LYS A 5 6.89 -8.16 -26.56
CA LYS A 5 5.90 -8.14 -25.48
C LYS A 5 5.74 -9.57 -24.92
N PRO A 6 5.96 -9.81 -23.61
CA PRO A 6 5.79 -11.13 -23.03
C PRO A 6 4.37 -11.63 -23.25
N ALA A 7 4.21 -12.90 -23.63
CA ALA A 7 2.92 -13.55 -23.70
C ALA A 7 2.46 -13.87 -22.27
N GLY A 8 1.66 -12.99 -21.67
CA GLY A 8 1.17 -13.13 -20.30
C GLY A 8 1.39 -11.88 -19.45
N LEU A 9 0.90 -11.93 -18.22
CA LEU A 9 1.13 -10.86 -17.24
C LEU A 9 2.52 -10.98 -16.63
N PRO A 10 3.17 -9.86 -16.30
CA PRO A 10 4.50 -9.87 -15.72
C PRO A 10 4.50 -10.41 -14.29
N ASP A 11 5.54 -11.16 -13.92
CA ASP A 11 5.79 -11.55 -12.52
C ASP A 11 6.28 -10.39 -11.66
N LEU A 12 6.90 -9.39 -12.29
CA LEU A 12 7.45 -8.19 -11.63
C LEU A 12 7.25 -6.96 -12.51
N VAL A 13 6.78 -5.87 -11.91
CA VAL A 13 6.68 -4.55 -12.54
C VAL A 13 7.53 -3.55 -11.76
N ALA A 14 8.36 -2.80 -12.47
CA ALA A 14 9.13 -1.68 -11.91
C ALA A 14 8.70 -0.37 -12.59
N VAL A 15 8.10 0.54 -11.81
CA VAL A 15 7.77 1.90 -12.24
C VAL A 15 8.71 2.86 -11.52
N LYS A 16 9.20 3.89 -12.23
CA LYS A 16 10.13 4.90 -11.70
C LYS A 16 9.65 6.29 -12.10
N ASN A 17 10.13 7.31 -11.37
CA ASN A 17 9.91 8.73 -11.63
C ASN A 17 8.43 9.15 -11.50
N GLY A 18 7.98 9.38 -10.27
CA GLY A 18 6.65 9.88 -9.96
C GLY A 18 6.37 9.87 -8.46
N GLU A 19 5.18 10.35 -8.09
CA GLU A 19 4.69 10.30 -6.72
C GLU A 19 4.16 8.89 -6.36
N PRO A 20 4.17 8.50 -5.07
CA PRO A 20 3.83 7.14 -4.66
C PRO A 20 2.49 6.61 -5.19
N ASP A 21 1.47 7.47 -5.26
CA ASP A 21 0.14 7.14 -5.75
C ASP A 21 0.11 6.89 -7.26
N THR A 22 0.76 7.74 -8.05
CA THR A 22 0.86 7.61 -9.51
C THR A 22 1.63 6.36 -9.90
N MET A 23 2.75 6.10 -9.23
CA MET A 23 3.57 4.90 -9.47
C MET A 23 2.81 3.63 -9.10
N PHE A 24 2.09 3.61 -7.98
CA PHE A 24 1.28 2.47 -7.57
C PHE A 24 0.17 2.15 -8.57
N ARG A 25 -0.63 3.16 -8.97
CA ARG A 25 -1.73 2.95 -9.94
C ARG A 25 -1.19 2.38 -11.24
N LYS A 26 -0.07 2.92 -11.75
CA LYS A 26 0.56 2.41 -12.97
C LYS A 26 1.08 0.99 -12.80
N ALA A 27 1.68 0.67 -11.67
CA ALA A 27 2.18 -0.68 -11.40
C ALA A 27 1.04 -1.71 -11.35
N ILE A 28 -0.07 -1.41 -10.67
CA ILE A 28 -1.24 -2.30 -10.60
C ILE A 28 -1.90 -2.46 -11.97
N GLU A 29 -2.03 -1.39 -12.76
CA GLU A 29 -2.52 -1.45 -14.14
C GLU A 29 -1.68 -2.43 -14.98
N LEU A 30 -0.34 -2.31 -14.92
CA LEU A 30 0.58 -3.18 -15.65
C LEU A 30 0.56 -4.64 -15.14
N MET A 31 0.21 -4.85 -13.87
CA MET A 31 0.00 -6.19 -13.30
C MET A 31 -1.39 -6.78 -13.61
N GLY A 32 -2.22 -6.06 -14.38
CA GLY A 32 -3.50 -6.54 -14.87
C GLY A 32 -4.71 -6.13 -14.02
N GLY A 33 -4.57 -5.10 -13.19
CA GLY A 33 -5.68 -4.50 -12.44
C GLY A 33 -5.80 -4.96 -10.99
N MET A 34 -6.46 -4.14 -10.18
CA MET A 34 -6.64 -4.38 -8.74
C MET A 34 -7.60 -5.55 -8.47
N ASP A 35 -8.56 -5.77 -9.37
CA ASP A 35 -9.55 -6.85 -9.32
C ASP A 35 -8.91 -8.23 -9.38
N ARG A 36 -7.66 -8.36 -9.85
CA ARG A 36 -6.89 -9.62 -9.73
C ARG A 36 -6.59 -10.00 -8.29
N PHE A 37 -6.37 -9.01 -7.43
CA PHE A 37 -5.95 -9.22 -6.04
C PHE A 37 -7.11 -9.11 -5.06
N VAL A 38 -8.07 -8.24 -5.35
CA VAL A 38 -9.24 -7.97 -4.49
C VAL A 38 -10.52 -8.28 -5.25
N LYS A 39 -11.36 -9.14 -4.69
CA LYS A 39 -12.66 -9.50 -5.24
C LYS A 39 -13.78 -8.83 -4.46
N LYS A 40 -14.89 -8.54 -5.16
CA LYS A 40 -16.09 -7.95 -4.57
C LYS A 40 -16.53 -8.72 -3.31
N GLY A 41 -16.77 -8.00 -2.23
CA GLY A 41 -17.23 -8.55 -0.96
C GLY A 41 -16.14 -9.05 -0.02
N GLN A 42 -14.87 -9.09 -0.43
CA GLN A 42 -13.77 -9.53 0.43
C GLN A 42 -13.48 -8.54 1.57
N THR A 43 -13.07 -9.08 2.70
CA THR A 43 -12.38 -8.32 3.75
C THR A 43 -10.88 -8.39 3.46
N VAL A 44 -10.23 -7.24 3.36
CA VAL A 44 -8.81 -7.11 2.99
C VAL A 44 -8.01 -6.58 4.17
N VAL A 45 -6.80 -7.07 4.36
CA VAL A 45 -5.81 -6.48 5.26
C VAL A 45 -4.72 -5.85 4.40
N VAL A 46 -4.50 -4.55 4.57
CA VAL A 46 -3.33 -3.85 4.05
C VAL A 46 -2.30 -3.82 5.17
N LYS A 47 -1.14 -4.44 4.93
CA LYS A 47 -0.04 -4.54 5.90
C LYS A 47 1.14 -3.64 5.51
N PRO A 48 1.05 -2.31 5.75
CA PRO A 48 2.19 -1.42 5.52
C PRO A 48 3.31 -1.71 6.52
N ASN A 49 4.47 -1.08 6.35
CA ASN A 49 5.48 -0.97 7.40
C ASN A 49 5.12 0.25 8.27
N ILE A 50 4.69 0.00 9.51
CA ILE A 50 4.43 1.00 10.57
C ILE A 50 5.31 0.69 11.79
N GLY A 51 6.50 0.13 11.59
CA GLY A 51 7.32 -0.41 12.68
C GLY A 51 7.86 0.64 13.66
N PHE A 52 7.91 1.92 13.25
CA PHE A 52 8.64 2.98 13.94
C PHE A 52 7.79 4.25 14.11
N PRO A 53 7.83 4.91 15.28
CA PRO A 53 7.16 6.18 15.51
C PRO A 53 7.98 7.33 14.92
N ARG A 54 7.88 7.54 13.62
CA ARG A 54 8.62 8.57 12.87
C ARG A 54 7.69 9.31 11.92
N LEU A 55 8.02 10.57 11.66
CA LEU A 55 7.31 11.38 10.66
C LEU A 55 7.59 10.87 9.23
N PRO A 56 6.66 11.06 8.28
CA PRO A 56 6.80 10.57 6.91
C PRO A 56 8.10 10.98 6.21
N GLU A 57 8.58 12.19 6.49
CA GLU A 57 9.77 12.80 5.85
C GLU A 57 11.06 12.03 6.18
N VAL A 58 11.06 11.24 7.25
CA VAL A 58 12.20 10.40 7.64
C VAL A 58 12.32 9.15 6.74
N GLY A 59 11.23 8.72 6.09
CA GLY A 59 11.24 7.54 5.22
C GLY A 59 11.44 6.20 5.95
N ALA A 60 11.19 6.14 7.26
CA ALA A 60 11.34 4.91 8.06
C ALA A 60 10.17 3.92 7.93
N THR A 61 9.00 4.42 7.53
CA THR A 61 7.75 3.66 7.39
C THR A 61 7.19 3.81 5.97
N THR A 62 6.21 2.98 5.60
CA THR A 62 5.53 3.14 4.31
C THR A 62 4.90 4.54 4.22
N ASN A 63 5.05 5.20 3.08
CA ASN A 63 4.52 6.53 2.86
C ASN A 63 2.97 6.53 3.01
N PRO A 64 2.37 7.45 3.78
CA PRO A 64 0.93 7.45 4.04
C PRO A 64 0.07 7.69 2.79
N LEU A 65 0.56 8.48 1.81
CA LEU A 65 -0.14 8.67 0.53
C LEU A 65 -0.25 7.35 -0.25
N LEU A 66 0.78 6.52 -0.21
CA LEU A 66 0.74 5.18 -0.81
C LEU A 66 -0.30 4.29 -0.11
N VAL A 67 -0.33 4.30 1.23
CA VAL A 67 -1.29 3.51 2.02
C VAL A 67 -2.71 3.91 1.68
N LYS A 68 -3.02 5.21 1.68
CA LYS A 68 -4.33 5.74 1.27
C LYS A 68 -4.72 5.25 -0.13
N THR A 69 -3.81 5.37 -1.10
CA THR A 69 -4.08 4.97 -2.49
C THR A 69 -4.39 3.48 -2.62
N ILE A 70 -3.70 2.63 -1.84
CA ILE A 70 -3.97 1.18 -1.81
C ILE A 70 -5.36 0.90 -1.23
N ILE A 71 -5.72 1.56 -0.13
CA ILE A 71 -7.03 1.39 0.53
C ILE A 71 -8.17 1.78 -0.40
N GLU A 72 -8.08 2.95 -1.04
CA GLU A 72 -9.05 3.44 -2.04
C GLU A 72 -9.16 2.45 -3.21
N SER A 73 -8.05 1.89 -3.67
CA SER A 73 -8.03 0.88 -4.74
C SER A 73 -8.71 -0.42 -4.32
N CYS A 74 -8.52 -0.88 -3.08
CA CYS A 74 -9.23 -2.04 -2.53
C CYS A 74 -10.75 -1.81 -2.52
N TYR A 75 -11.21 -0.65 -2.05
CA TYR A 75 -12.64 -0.32 -2.04
C TYR A 75 -13.21 -0.16 -3.46
N THR A 76 -12.45 0.44 -4.38
CA THR A 76 -12.83 0.56 -5.79
C THR A 76 -12.98 -0.82 -6.45
N ALA A 77 -12.14 -1.79 -6.07
CA ALA A 77 -12.26 -3.19 -6.49
C ALA A 77 -13.43 -3.95 -5.82
N GLY A 78 -14.14 -3.31 -4.89
CA GLY A 78 -15.33 -3.85 -4.24
C GLY A 78 -15.08 -4.54 -2.90
N ALA A 79 -13.95 -4.29 -2.24
CA ALA A 79 -13.74 -4.77 -0.88
C ALA A 79 -14.90 -4.33 0.04
N LYS A 80 -15.38 -5.23 0.89
CA LYS A 80 -16.40 -4.95 1.90
C LYS A 80 -15.82 -4.17 3.08
N ARG A 81 -14.57 -4.46 3.42
CA ARG A 81 -13.86 -3.88 4.57
C ARG A 81 -12.37 -3.95 4.33
N VAL A 82 -11.65 -2.90 4.67
CA VAL A 82 -10.18 -2.86 4.65
C VAL A 82 -9.69 -2.59 6.07
N TYR A 83 -8.81 -3.44 6.57
CA TYR A 83 -8.06 -3.21 7.80
C TYR A 83 -6.64 -2.77 7.46
N VAL A 84 -6.10 -1.83 8.23
CA VAL A 84 -4.69 -1.44 8.14
C VAL A 84 -4.03 -1.85 9.44
N PHE A 85 -3.04 -2.73 9.34
CA PHE A 85 -2.39 -3.30 10.51
C PHE A 85 -0.93 -3.64 10.23
N ASP A 86 -0.07 -3.44 11.22
CA ASP A 86 1.30 -3.94 11.22
C ASP A 86 1.77 -4.33 12.63
N ASN A 87 2.85 -5.11 12.69
CA ASN A 87 3.51 -5.44 13.94
C ASN A 87 4.63 -4.43 14.25
N VAL A 88 4.43 -3.63 15.30
CA VAL A 88 5.39 -2.60 15.70
C VAL A 88 6.63 -3.20 16.37
N VAL A 89 7.79 -2.55 16.17
CA VAL A 89 9.09 -3.09 16.66
C VAL A 89 9.14 -3.16 18.19
N THR A 90 8.58 -2.16 18.87
CA THR A 90 8.48 -2.14 20.33
C THR A 90 7.00 -2.29 20.74
N PRO A 91 6.56 -3.50 21.17
CA PRO A 91 5.14 -3.84 21.32
C PRO A 91 4.55 -3.34 22.65
N THR A 92 4.64 -2.04 22.90
CA THR A 92 3.87 -1.37 23.98
C THR A 92 2.67 -0.65 23.38
N SER A 93 1.57 -0.57 24.12
CA SER A 93 0.35 0.09 23.62
C SER A 93 0.56 1.57 23.28
N GLY A 94 1.42 2.27 24.04
CA GLY A 94 1.81 3.65 23.76
C GLY A 94 2.65 3.78 22.50
N ASN A 95 3.63 2.89 22.29
CA ASN A 95 4.44 2.90 21.09
C ASN A 95 3.61 2.53 19.85
N ALA A 96 2.74 1.54 19.96
CA ALA A 96 1.85 1.14 18.86
C ALA A 96 1.02 2.32 18.37
N ARG A 97 0.31 3.03 19.27
CA ARG A 97 -0.46 4.24 18.91
C ARG A 97 0.41 5.32 18.26
N ASN A 98 1.60 5.56 18.81
CA ASN A 98 2.53 6.54 18.23
C ASN A 98 3.02 6.16 16.83
N CYS A 99 3.15 4.87 16.51
CA CYS A 99 3.51 4.42 15.17
C CYS A 99 2.42 4.78 14.15
N TYR A 100 1.14 4.55 14.45
CA TYR A 100 0.03 4.96 13.57
C TYR A 100 -0.04 6.49 13.43
N ARG A 101 0.01 7.21 14.57
CA ARG A 101 -0.16 8.66 14.60
C ARG A 101 0.99 9.41 13.92
N LEU A 102 2.24 9.09 14.26
CA LEU A 102 3.40 9.85 13.76
C LEU A 102 3.74 9.52 12.32
N SER A 103 3.46 8.30 11.84
CA SER A 103 3.66 7.95 10.42
C SER A 103 2.63 8.59 9.49
N GLY A 104 1.60 9.27 10.03
CA GLY A 104 0.48 9.80 9.26
C GLY A 104 -0.47 8.73 8.71
N ILE A 105 -0.23 7.44 9.00
CA ILE A 105 -1.07 6.35 8.48
C ILE A 105 -2.44 6.33 9.16
N GLU A 106 -2.53 6.75 10.43
CA GLU A 106 -3.83 6.89 11.12
C GLU A 106 -4.79 7.86 10.41
N GLU A 107 -4.27 8.98 9.90
CA GLU A 107 -5.08 9.97 9.19
C GLU A 107 -5.39 9.54 7.74
N ALA A 108 -4.50 8.75 7.14
CA ALA A 108 -4.59 8.33 5.76
C ALA A 108 -5.54 7.12 5.53
N ALA A 109 -5.82 6.33 6.57
CA ALA A 109 -6.52 5.05 6.51
C ALA A 109 -7.98 5.12 6.98
#